data_AF-A0A917NMV5-F1
#
_entry.id   AF-A0A917NMV5-F1
#
_cell.length_a   1.000
_cell.length_b   1.000
_cell.length_c   1.000
_cell.angle_alpha   90.00
_cell.angle_beta   90.00
_cell.angle_gamma   90.00
#
_symmetry.space_group_name_H-M   'P 1'
#
loop_
_entity.id
_entity.type
_entity.pdbx_description
1 polymer ?
#
loop_
_entity_poly.entity_id
_entity_poly.type
_entity_poly.pdbx_seq_one_letter_code
_entity_poly.pdbx_strand_id
1 'polypeptide(L)'
;MRDDLLTPPAPPALAPATGEHVHGLYRSGVRYTALDEPVSLKHPTPRDLRALDFVRVATARGLLVRWRLEAGRRADPALTARDLSHLQPPVSLDGPRSAERLAQWRERFYVGRCIWRRGPGFVQIRDRRDGALGLFDLAEPAYIQAVHLLEEQRTDGIGPDVLAALRAERLVLDFGGHDWWAPCLIDRWPAPSMVA
;
A
#
# COMPACT_ATOMS: atom_id res chain seq x y z
N MET A 1 -1.34 21.07 51.88
CA MET A 1 -1.32 19.64 51.48
C MET A 1 -1.73 19.63 50.01
N ARG A 2 -0.76 19.48 49.10
CA ARG A 2 -0.93 19.68 47.64
C ARG A 2 -1.37 18.36 47.02
N ASP A 3 -2.47 18.41 46.28
CA ASP A 3 -3.14 17.29 45.60
C ASP A 3 -2.79 17.27 44.10
N ASP A 4 -1.51 17.53 43.78
CA ASP A 4 -1.02 17.73 42.39
C ASP A 4 -0.17 16.55 41.89
N LEU A 5 -0.47 15.32 42.30
CA LEU A 5 0.24 14.15 41.79
C LEU A 5 -0.76 13.02 41.58
N LEU A 6 -1.38 12.99 40.40
CA LEU A 6 -1.86 11.79 39.67
C LEU A 6 -2.62 12.23 38.41
N THR A 7 -1.98 12.99 37.52
CA THR A 7 -2.41 13.00 36.11
C THR A 7 -1.51 12.02 35.37
N PRO A 8 -2.02 10.88 34.88
CA PRO A 8 -1.23 9.99 34.05
C PRO A 8 -0.76 10.76 32.80
N PRO A 9 0.46 10.51 32.30
CA PRO A 9 0.91 11.13 31.05
C PRO A 9 -0.12 10.85 29.96
N ALA A 10 -0.52 11.89 29.23
CA ALA A 10 -1.37 11.72 28.06
C ALA A 10 -0.75 10.63 27.15
N PRO A 11 -1.55 9.68 26.65
CA PRO A 11 -1.02 8.69 25.71
C PRO A 11 -0.34 9.42 24.55
N PRO A 12 0.80 8.90 24.05
CA PRO A 12 1.47 9.52 22.92
C PRO A 12 0.45 9.69 21.81
N ALA A 13 0.37 10.89 21.23
CA ALA A 13 -0.49 11.14 20.09
C ALA A 13 -0.23 10.04 19.06
N LEU A 14 -1.28 9.30 18.69
CA LEU A 14 -1.19 8.28 17.66
C LEU A 14 -0.52 8.93 16.45
N ALA A 15 0.57 8.32 15.97
CA ALA A 15 1.22 8.80 14.77
C ALA A 15 0.15 8.93 13.68
N PRO A 16 0.13 10.04 12.91
CA PRO A 16 -0.89 10.24 11.89
C PRO A 16 -0.90 9.03 10.96
N ALA A 17 -2.09 8.62 10.53
CA ALA A 17 -2.21 7.52 9.58
C ALA A 17 -1.30 7.82 8.37
N THR A 18 -0.64 6.81 7.81
CA THR A 18 0.32 6.97 6.71
C THR A 18 -0.24 7.85 5.58
N GLY A 19 -1.54 7.71 5.30
CA GLY A 19 -2.33 8.57 4.41
C GLY A 19 -2.21 10.07 4.70
N GLU A 20 -2.44 10.48 5.94
CA GLU A 20 -2.42 11.87 6.39
C GLU A 20 -1.00 12.44 6.37
N HIS A 21 -0.01 11.64 6.77
CA HIS A 21 1.38 12.06 6.78
C HIS A 21 1.88 12.38 5.36
N VAL A 22 1.65 11.49 4.40
CA VAL A 22 1.98 11.73 2.98
C VAL A 22 1.20 12.93 2.44
N HIS A 23 -0.08 13.07 2.82
CA HIS A 23 -0.89 14.21 2.41
C HIS A 23 -0.31 15.54 2.89
N GLY A 24 0.13 15.60 4.15
CA GLY A 24 0.80 16.76 4.75
C GLY A 24 2.07 17.14 4.00
N LEU A 25 2.96 16.17 3.74
CA LEU A 25 4.19 16.37 2.96
C LEU A 25 3.89 16.91 1.56
N TYR A 26 2.92 16.32 0.87
CA TYR A 26 2.57 16.74 -0.49
C TYR A 26 2.02 18.18 -0.50
N ARG A 27 1.18 18.54 0.48
CA ARG A 27 0.61 19.89 0.61
C ARG A 27 1.63 20.95 0.98
N SER A 28 2.69 20.59 1.71
CA SER A 28 3.80 21.50 2.00
C SER A 28 4.78 21.68 0.83
N GLY A 29 4.52 21.03 -0.31
CA GLY A 29 5.34 21.18 -1.53
C GLY A 29 6.41 20.11 -1.69
N VAL A 30 6.52 19.13 -0.78
CA VAL A 30 7.46 18.01 -0.94
C VAL A 30 7.05 17.17 -2.15
N ARG A 31 8.01 16.91 -3.04
CA ARG A 31 7.84 16.06 -4.24
C ARG A 31 8.79 14.87 -4.26
N TYR A 32 9.76 14.86 -3.35
CA TYR A 32 10.75 13.81 -3.20
C TYR A 32 11.07 13.61 -1.71
N THR A 33 11.19 12.36 -1.29
CA THR A 33 11.61 11.96 0.05
C THR A 33 12.38 10.64 -0.02
N ALA A 34 12.96 10.20 1.10
CA ALA A 34 13.67 8.93 1.19
C ALA A 34 13.26 8.15 2.45
N LEU A 35 13.30 6.83 2.35
CA LEU A 35 13.27 5.93 3.50
C LEU A 35 14.70 5.58 3.87
N ASP A 36 15.07 5.85 5.13
CA ASP A 36 16.45 5.69 5.58
C ASP A 36 16.87 4.23 5.66
N GLU A 37 16.00 3.34 6.13
CA GLU A 37 16.28 1.90 6.23
C GLU A 37 15.53 1.11 5.14
N PRO A 38 16.12 0.00 4.65
CA PRO A 38 15.45 -0.90 3.70
C PRO A 38 14.11 -1.41 4.23
N VAL A 39 13.20 -1.73 3.33
CA VAL A 39 11.94 -2.43 3.64
C VAL A 39 12.17 -3.92 3.46
N SER A 40 12.00 -4.71 4.52
CA SER A 40 12.12 -6.17 4.45
C SER A 40 10.76 -6.84 4.28
N LEU A 41 10.61 -7.70 3.26
CA LEU A 41 9.41 -8.54 3.06
C LEU A 41 9.64 -10.00 3.44
N LYS A 42 10.89 -10.38 3.70
CA LYS A 42 11.23 -11.75 4.14
C LYS A 42 10.81 -12.01 5.58
N HIS A 43 11.03 -11.01 6.43
CA HIS A 43 10.67 -11.01 7.85
C HIS A 43 10.14 -9.62 8.21
N PRO A 44 8.98 -9.23 7.64
CA PRO A 44 8.50 -7.88 7.80
C PRO A 44 8.17 -7.61 9.26
N THR A 45 8.63 -6.47 9.74
CA THR A 45 8.18 -5.90 11.00
C THR A 45 6.98 -4.99 10.75
N PRO A 46 6.23 -4.58 11.79
CA PRO A 46 5.22 -3.53 11.63
C PRO A 46 5.77 -2.24 11.02
N ARG A 47 7.06 -1.95 11.19
CA ARG A 47 7.72 -0.80 10.56
C ARG A 47 7.85 -0.98 9.04
N ASP A 48 8.17 -2.18 8.57
CA ASP A 48 8.30 -2.48 7.13
C ASP A 48 6.96 -2.36 6.41
N LEU A 49 5.87 -2.84 7.01
CA LEU A 49 4.53 -2.70 6.44
C LEU A 49 4.10 -1.22 6.37
N ARG A 50 4.36 -0.44 7.42
CA ARG A 50 4.11 1.02 7.41
C ARG A 50 4.95 1.74 6.37
N ALA A 51 6.21 1.35 6.19
CA ALA A 51 7.09 1.91 5.17
C ALA A 51 6.60 1.55 3.75
N LEU A 52 6.11 0.33 3.55
CA LEU A 52 5.52 -0.10 2.28
C LEU A 52 4.20 0.64 1.99
N ASP A 53 3.36 0.86 3.00
CA ASP A 53 2.19 1.73 2.90
C ASP A 53 2.56 3.16 2.54
N PHE A 54 3.63 3.69 3.14
CA PHE A 54 4.12 5.02 2.80
C PHE A 54 4.45 5.10 1.30
N VAL A 55 5.16 4.10 0.76
CA VAL A 55 5.46 4.01 -0.68
C VAL A 55 4.18 3.89 -1.51
N ARG A 56 3.20 3.09 -1.10
CA ARG A 56 1.90 2.92 -1.79
C ARG A 56 1.13 4.23 -1.87
N VAL A 57 0.96 4.91 -0.74
CA VAL A 57 0.26 6.18 -0.64
C VAL A 57 1.01 7.31 -1.37
N ALA A 58 2.35 7.35 -1.26
CA ALA A 58 3.19 8.31 -1.98
C ALA A 58 3.10 8.11 -3.50
N THR A 59 3.15 6.86 -3.96
CA THR A 59 2.99 6.49 -5.37
C THR A 59 1.65 6.99 -5.91
N ALA A 60 0.56 6.79 -5.17
CA ALA A 60 -0.78 7.23 -5.56
C ALA A 60 -0.89 8.76 -5.74
N ARG A 61 -0.07 9.52 -5.00
CA ARG A 61 -0.04 10.98 -5.02
C ARG A 61 1.05 11.58 -5.91
N GLY A 62 1.88 10.74 -6.53
CA GLY A 62 3.03 11.21 -7.31
C GLY A 62 4.12 11.87 -6.46
N LEU A 63 4.23 11.51 -5.18
CA LEU A 63 5.37 11.85 -4.33
C LEU A 63 6.47 10.81 -4.58
N LEU A 64 7.64 11.23 -5.07
CA LEU A 64 8.75 10.32 -5.29
C LEU A 64 9.37 9.89 -3.96
N VAL A 65 9.58 8.59 -3.78
CA VAL A 65 10.22 8.00 -2.62
C VAL A 65 11.48 7.27 -3.06
N ARG A 66 12.63 7.62 -2.53
CA ARG A 66 13.84 6.80 -2.62
C ARG A 66 13.81 5.74 -1.53
N TRP A 67 13.70 4.48 -1.92
CA TRP A 67 13.60 3.37 -0.98
C TRP A 67 14.33 2.12 -1.47
N ARG A 68 14.66 1.21 -0.56
CA ARG A 68 15.38 -0.03 -0.83
C ARG A 68 14.50 -1.20 -0.41
N LEU A 69 14.47 -2.26 -1.22
CA LEU A 69 13.66 -3.44 -0.95
C LEU A 69 14.54 -4.66 -0.72
N GLU A 70 14.29 -5.35 0.39
CA GLU A 70 14.78 -6.68 0.69
C GLU A 70 13.62 -7.67 0.50
N ALA A 71 13.44 -8.14 -0.73
CA ALA A 71 12.47 -9.17 -1.07
C ALA A 71 12.91 -10.55 -0.54
N GLY A 72 14.22 -10.77 -0.41
CA GLY A 72 14.82 -12.02 -0.01
C GLY A 72 15.17 -12.92 -1.21
N ARG A 73 16.25 -13.70 -1.05
CA ARG A 73 16.83 -14.52 -2.13
C ARG A 73 15.88 -15.56 -2.76
N ARG A 74 14.84 -15.97 -2.05
CA ARG A 74 13.84 -16.96 -2.49
C ARG A 74 12.49 -16.34 -2.85
N ALA A 75 12.42 -15.00 -2.93
CA ALA A 75 11.19 -14.33 -3.34
C ALA A 75 10.74 -14.84 -4.72
N ASP A 76 9.44 -15.10 -4.84
CA ASP A 76 8.81 -15.38 -6.11
C ASP A 76 9.13 -14.23 -7.10
N PRO A 77 9.66 -14.52 -8.31
CA PRO A 77 9.84 -13.50 -9.35
C PRO A 77 8.57 -12.69 -9.63
N ALA A 78 7.39 -13.28 -9.48
CA ALA A 78 6.10 -12.61 -9.68
C ALA A 78 5.88 -11.44 -8.70
N LEU A 79 6.48 -11.49 -7.51
CA LEU A 79 6.38 -10.42 -6.51
C LEU A 79 6.80 -9.06 -7.10
N THR A 80 7.93 -9.03 -7.79
CA THR A 80 8.49 -7.80 -8.37
C THR A 80 8.06 -7.56 -9.81
N ALA A 81 7.77 -8.63 -10.56
CA ALA A 81 7.33 -8.53 -11.96
C ALA A 81 5.85 -8.12 -12.09
N ARG A 82 5.05 -8.39 -11.05
CA ARG A 82 3.60 -8.16 -11.04
C ARG A 82 3.13 -7.48 -9.77
N ASP A 83 3.29 -8.12 -8.61
CA ASP A 83 2.46 -7.80 -7.45
C ASP A 83 2.73 -6.44 -6.84
N LEU A 84 3.99 -6.02 -6.86
CA LEU A 84 4.46 -4.71 -6.41
C LEU A 84 4.77 -3.77 -7.58
N SER A 85 4.62 -4.20 -8.83
CA SER A 85 4.98 -3.43 -10.03
C SER A 85 4.18 -2.13 -10.20
N HIS A 86 3.08 -1.98 -9.45
CA HIS A 86 2.28 -0.76 -9.38
C HIS A 86 2.84 0.31 -8.44
N LEU A 87 3.77 -0.06 -7.56
CA LEU A 87 4.51 0.87 -6.69
C LEU A 87 5.68 1.48 -7.45
N GLN A 88 6.08 2.69 -7.06
CA GLN A 88 7.31 3.28 -7.58
C GLN A 88 8.49 2.31 -7.34
N PRO A 89 9.29 1.98 -8.37
CA PRO A 89 10.39 1.04 -8.23
C PRO A 89 11.42 1.52 -7.20
N PRO A 90 11.96 0.62 -6.35
CA PRO A 90 13.00 0.97 -5.39
C PRO A 90 14.31 1.35 -6.10
N VAL A 91 15.25 1.97 -5.38
CA VAL A 91 16.60 2.22 -5.91
C VAL A 91 17.46 0.96 -5.92
N SER A 92 17.16 -0.01 -5.05
CA SER A 92 17.85 -1.30 -5.00
C SER A 92 16.91 -2.42 -4.58
N LEU A 93 17.23 -3.62 -5.05
CA LEU A 93 16.57 -4.88 -4.75
C LEU A 93 17.65 -5.92 -4.41
N ASP A 94 17.42 -6.75 -3.40
CA ASP A 94 18.31 -7.86 -3.07
C ASP A 94 18.03 -9.12 -3.90
N GLY A 95 18.94 -10.10 -3.81
CA GLY A 95 18.77 -11.42 -4.40
C GLY A 95 19.21 -11.55 -5.87
N PRO A 96 19.02 -12.75 -6.44
CA PRO A 96 19.48 -13.07 -7.79
C PRO A 96 18.82 -12.21 -8.86
N ARG A 97 19.59 -11.86 -9.89
CA ARG A 97 19.12 -11.09 -11.07
C ARG A 97 18.42 -9.78 -10.68
N SER A 98 18.81 -9.18 -9.55
CA SER A 98 18.14 -7.99 -9.01
C SER A 98 18.16 -6.80 -9.96
N ALA A 99 19.24 -6.60 -10.71
CA ALA A 99 19.33 -5.55 -11.73
C ALA A 99 18.29 -5.72 -12.85
N GLU A 100 18.11 -6.95 -13.35
CA GLU A 100 17.16 -7.26 -14.41
C GLU A 100 15.71 -7.16 -13.90
N ARG A 101 15.44 -7.69 -12.71
CA ARG A 101 14.14 -7.56 -12.04
C ARG A 101 13.78 -6.09 -11.82
N LEU A 102 14.75 -5.27 -11.46
CA LEU A 102 14.53 -3.84 -11.25
C LEU A 102 14.31 -3.09 -12.56
N ALA A 103 14.99 -3.47 -13.64
CA ALA A 103 14.72 -2.95 -14.99
C ALA A 103 13.29 -3.29 -15.43
N GLN A 104 12.86 -4.54 -15.23
CA GLN A 104 11.49 -4.98 -15.54
C GLN A 104 10.44 -4.24 -14.71
N TRP A 105 10.69 -4.01 -13.42
CA TRP A 105 9.77 -3.23 -12.58
C TRP A 105 9.64 -1.80 -13.13
N ARG A 106 10.75 -1.13 -13.47
CA ARG A 106 10.74 0.22 -14.06
C ARG A 106 9.95 0.28 -15.37
N GLU A 107 10.11 -0.72 -16.23
CA GLU A 107 9.36 -0.81 -17.50
C GLU A 107 7.85 -0.98 -17.28
N ARG A 108 7.45 -1.72 -16.26
CA ARG A 108 6.04 -2.00 -15.96
C ARG A 108 5.38 -0.91 -15.14
N PHE A 109 6.14 -0.13 -14.39
CA PHE A 109 5.60 0.86 -13.49
C PHE A 109 4.90 1.99 -14.23
N TYR A 110 3.67 2.29 -13.81
CA TYR A 110 3.00 3.56 -14.05
C TYR A 110 1.97 3.81 -12.93
N VAL A 111 1.72 5.08 -12.62
CA VAL A 111 0.71 5.48 -11.64
C VAL A 111 -0.67 5.06 -12.13
N GLY A 112 -1.47 4.45 -11.26
CA GLY A 112 -2.81 3.97 -11.63
C GLY A 112 -2.86 2.49 -12.06
N ARG A 113 -1.76 1.74 -11.95
CA ARG A 113 -1.69 0.32 -12.34
C ARG A 113 -2.51 -0.61 -11.44
N CYS A 114 -2.61 -0.33 -10.14
CA CYS A 114 -3.51 -1.02 -9.22
C CYS A 114 -4.07 0.02 -8.24
N ILE A 115 -5.31 0.43 -8.46
CA ILE A 115 -5.95 1.53 -7.72
C ILE A 115 -7.34 1.16 -7.26
N TRP A 116 -7.80 1.84 -6.22
CA TRP A 116 -9.18 1.78 -5.80
C TRP A 116 -9.75 3.16 -5.49
N ARG A 117 -11.08 3.25 -5.53
CA ARG A 117 -11.85 4.40 -5.09
C ARG A 117 -13.02 3.97 -4.21
N ARG A 118 -13.46 4.89 -3.36
CA ARG A 118 -14.67 4.75 -2.55
C ARG A 118 -15.78 5.61 -3.13
N GLY A 119 -16.98 5.05 -3.27
CA GLY A 119 -18.22 5.79 -3.50
C GLY A 119 -19.24 5.49 -2.41
N PRO A 120 -20.41 6.14 -2.45
CA PRO A 120 -21.49 5.86 -1.51
C PRO A 120 -21.93 4.40 -1.63
N GLY A 121 -21.64 3.58 -0.60
CA GLY A 121 -22.04 2.18 -0.56
C GLY A 121 -21.25 1.23 -1.47
N PHE A 122 -20.11 1.64 -2.03
CA PHE A 122 -19.26 0.74 -2.81
C PHE A 122 -17.77 1.09 -2.79
N VAL A 123 -16.95 0.09 -3.08
CA VAL A 123 -15.53 0.23 -3.44
C VAL A 123 -15.31 -0.31 -4.84
N GLN A 124 -14.58 0.42 -5.66
CA GLN A 124 -14.21 0.02 -7.01
C GLN A 124 -12.71 -0.10 -7.15
N ILE A 125 -12.25 -1.23 -7.68
CA ILE A 125 -10.84 -1.52 -7.88
C ILE A 125 -10.58 -1.72 -9.38
N ARG A 126 -9.50 -1.09 -9.86
CA ARG A 126 -8.97 -1.29 -11.21
C ARG A 126 -7.56 -1.84 -11.07
N ASP A 127 -7.34 -3.04 -11.58
CA ASP A 127 -6.05 -3.69 -11.54
C ASP A 127 -5.57 -4.02 -12.95
N ARG A 128 -4.33 -3.64 -13.28
CA ARG A 128 -3.65 -3.92 -14.54
C ARG A 128 -2.32 -4.63 -14.32
N ARG A 129 -2.05 -5.15 -13.12
CA ARG A 129 -0.78 -5.81 -12.80
C ARG A 129 -0.49 -7.00 -13.71
N ASP A 130 -1.51 -7.78 -14.07
CA ASP A 130 -1.42 -8.90 -15.04
C ASP A 130 -1.39 -8.48 -16.52
N GLY A 131 -1.46 -7.19 -16.82
CA GLY A 131 -1.47 -6.66 -18.20
C GLY A 131 -2.86 -6.54 -18.83
N ALA A 132 -3.86 -7.27 -18.32
CA ALA A 132 -5.28 -7.05 -18.61
C ALA A 132 -5.95 -6.21 -17.51
N LEU A 133 -7.05 -5.54 -17.82
CA LEU A 133 -7.83 -4.80 -16.83
C LEU A 133 -8.77 -5.74 -16.06
N GLY A 134 -8.49 -5.94 -14.78
CA GLY A 134 -9.42 -6.47 -13.79
C GLY A 134 -10.24 -5.35 -13.15
N LEU A 135 -11.55 -5.55 -13.05
CA LEU A 135 -12.49 -4.65 -12.38
C LEU A 135 -13.17 -5.41 -11.25
N PHE A 136 -13.15 -4.82 -10.05
CA PHE A 136 -13.84 -5.38 -8.89
C PHE A 136 -14.80 -4.32 -8.33
N ASP A 137 -16.08 -4.65 -8.30
CA ASP A 137 -17.16 -3.84 -7.73
C ASP A 137 -17.57 -4.44 -6.39
N LEU A 138 -17.00 -3.92 -5.31
CA LEU A 138 -17.28 -4.37 -3.95
C LEU A 138 -18.45 -3.57 -3.38
N ALA A 139 -19.67 -4.10 -3.49
CA ALA A 139 -20.89 -3.48 -2.97
C ALA A 139 -21.40 -4.11 -1.65
N GLU A 140 -20.91 -5.31 -1.33
CA GLU A 140 -21.30 -6.01 -0.10
C GLU A 140 -20.67 -5.35 1.14
N PRO A 141 -21.43 -5.12 2.23
CA PRO A 141 -20.92 -4.44 3.43
C PRO A 141 -19.67 -5.08 4.03
N ALA A 142 -19.54 -6.40 3.98
CA ALA A 142 -18.40 -7.12 4.53
C ALA A 142 -17.08 -6.77 3.81
N TYR A 143 -17.12 -6.65 2.47
CA TYR A 143 -15.96 -6.25 1.67
C TYR A 143 -15.64 -4.76 1.83
N ILE A 144 -16.66 -3.91 1.90
CA ILE A 144 -16.45 -2.46 2.14
C ILE A 144 -15.77 -2.24 3.49
N GLN A 145 -16.24 -2.94 4.54
CA GLN A 145 -15.63 -2.89 5.86
C GLN A 145 -14.22 -3.47 5.86
N ALA A 146 -13.98 -4.57 5.14
CA ALA A 146 -12.66 -5.16 5.01
C ALA A 146 -11.65 -4.18 4.41
N VAL A 147 -12.01 -3.47 3.33
CA VAL A 147 -11.15 -2.45 2.72
C VAL A 147 -10.82 -1.32 3.71
N HIS A 148 -11.78 -0.91 4.54
CA HIS A 148 -11.52 0.12 5.56
C HIS A 148 -10.50 -0.33 6.60
N LEU A 149 -10.62 -1.55 7.11
CA LEU A 149 -9.68 -2.13 8.07
C LEU A 149 -8.30 -2.35 7.43
N LEU A 150 -8.26 -2.85 6.21
CA LEU A 150 -7.03 -3.11 5.47
C LEU A 150 -6.21 -1.84 5.18
N GLU A 151 -6.86 -0.71 4.92
CA GLU A 151 -6.17 0.59 4.81
C GLU A 151 -5.54 1.06 6.13
N GLU A 152 -6.03 0.57 7.27
CA GLU A 152 -5.47 0.80 8.59
C GLU A 152 -4.46 -0.28 9.00
N GLN A 153 -4.08 -1.20 8.08
CA GLN A 153 -3.27 -2.38 8.36
C GLN A 153 -3.87 -3.27 9.46
N ARG A 154 -5.20 -3.38 9.47
CA ARG A 154 -5.96 -4.19 10.41
C ARG A 154 -6.65 -5.33 9.68
N THR A 155 -6.54 -6.52 10.26
CA THR A 155 -7.25 -7.72 9.81
C THR A 155 -8.19 -8.27 10.88
N ASP A 156 -8.10 -7.74 12.10
CA ASP A 156 -9.03 -8.04 13.18
C ASP A 156 -10.44 -7.57 12.77
N GLY A 157 -11.38 -8.52 12.69
CA GLY A 157 -12.76 -8.26 12.29
C GLY A 157 -13.05 -8.47 10.80
N ILE A 158 -12.07 -8.90 9.99
CA ILE A 158 -12.33 -9.35 8.62
C ILE A 158 -12.71 -10.84 8.66
N GLY A 159 -13.84 -11.20 8.07
CA GLY A 159 -14.26 -12.60 7.94
C GLY A 159 -13.24 -13.40 7.12
N PRO A 160 -12.93 -14.66 7.49
CA PRO A 160 -11.90 -15.46 6.84
C PRO A 160 -12.17 -15.67 5.35
N ASP A 161 -13.44 -15.85 4.95
CA ASP A 161 -13.82 -16.03 3.56
C ASP A 161 -13.60 -14.76 2.72
N VAL A 162 -13.88 -13.59 3.30
CA VAL A 162 -13.63 -12.28 2.67
C VAL A 162 -12.13 -12.08 2.45
N LEU A 163 -11.33 -12.36 3.48
CA LEU A 163 -9.87 -12.24 3.39
C LEU A 163 -9.29 -13.24 2.37
N ALA A 164 -9.80 -14.48 2.35
CA ALA A 164 -9.40 -15.50 1.38
C ALA A 164 -9.73 -15.08 -0.06
N ALA A 165 -10.91 -14.53 -0.30
CA ALA A 165 -11.30 -14.01 -1.61
C ALA A 165 -10.39 -12.86 -2.07
N LEU A 166 -10.10 -11.90 -1.19
CA LEU A 166 -9.20 -10.78 -1.50
C LEU A 166 -7.75 -11.23 -1.77
N ARG A 167 -7.28 -12.29 -1.09
CA ARG A 167 -5.99 -12.91 -1.35
C ARG A 167 -5.96 -13.68 -2.66
N ALA A 168 -7.04 -14.39 -3.00
CA ALA A 168 -7.17 -15.11 -4.27
C ALA A 168 -7.02 -14.16 -5.47
N GLU A 169 -7.61 -12.96 -5.35
CA GLU A 169 -7.49 -11.88 -6.34
C GLU A 169 -6.21 -11.04 -6.20
N ARG A 170 -5.29 -11.42 -5.30
CA ARG A 170 -4.01 -10.74 -5.03
C ARG A 170 -4.16 -9.27 -4.64
N LEU A 171 -5.33 -8.87 -4.15
CA LEU A 171 -5.60 -7.54 -3.63
C LEU A 171 -5.04 -7.40 -2.21
N VAL A 172 -5.00 -8.51 -1.48
CA VAL A 172 -4.23 -8.69 -0.25
C VAL A 172 -3.05 -9.62 -0.54
N LEU A 173 -1.85 -9.20 -0.15
CA LEU A 173 -0.62 -9.99 -0.28
C LEU A 173 -0.15 -10.45 1.10
N ASP A 174 0.35 -11.69 1.19
CA ASP A 174 0.98 -12.21 2.40
C ASP A 174 2.48 -11.93 2.36
N PHE A 175 2.98 -11.22 3.36
CA PHE A 175 4.40 -11.08 3.63
C PHE A 175 4.72 -11.62 5.02
N GLY A 176 5.34 -12.79 5.08
CA GLY A 176 5.78 -13.39 6.34
C GLY A 176 4.66 -13.61 7.35
N GLY A 177 3.43 -13.92 6.89
CA GLY A 177 2.25 -14.09 7.73
C GLY A 177 1.50 -12.79 8.04
N HIS A 178 1.89 -11.67 7.43
CA HIS A 178 1.18 -10.41 7.52
C HIS A 178 0.45 -10.09 6.22
N ASP A 179 -0.82 -9.76 6.33
CA ASP A 179 -1.61 -9.27 5.20
C ASP A 179 -1.31 -7.81 4.90
N TRP A 180 -1.08 -7.52 3.63
CA TRP A 180 -0.85 -6.18 3.15
C TRP A 180 -1.77 -5.84 1.98
N TRP A 181 -2.46 -4.71 2.10
CA TRP A 181 -3.37 -4.19 1.07
C TRP A 181 -2.60 -3.57 -0.09
N ALA A 182 -2.71 -4.16 -1.27
CA ALA A 182 -1.95 -3.74 -2.45
C ALA A 182 -2.51 -2.50 -3.16
N PRO A 183 -3.83 -2.37 -3.40
CA PRO A 183 -4.38 -1.25 -4.15
C PRO A 183 -4.05 0.14 -3.56
N CYS A 184 -3.69 1.07 -4.45
CA CYS A 184 -3.46 2.46 -4.10
C CYS A 184 -4.80 3.23 -4.06
N LEU A 185 -5.12 3.90 -2.94
CA LEU A 185 -6.26 4.82 -2.90
C LEU A 185 -5.97 6.03 -3.81
N ILE A 186 -6.84 6.30 -4.77
CA ILE A 186 -6.74 7.50 -5.61
C ILE A 186 -7.73 8.57 -5.15
N ASP A 187 -7.21 9.75 -4.77
CA ASP A 187 -8.03 10.90 -4.35
C ASP A 187 -8.56 11.71 -5.55
N ARG A 188 -7.91 11.60 -6.71
CA ARG A 188 -8.25 12.34 -7.94
C ARG A 188 -8.30 11.39 -9.12
N TRP A 189 -9.50 11.15 -9.65
CA TRP A 189 -9.68 10.28 -10.81
C TRP A 189 -8.98 10.90 -12.04
N PRO A 190 -8.10 10.18 -12.76
CA PRO A 190 -7.31 10.76 -13.85
C PRO A 190 -8.09 11.10 -15.12
N ALA A 191 -9.42 10.95 -15.13
CA ALA A 191 -10.27 11.35 -16.24
C ALA A 191 -11.57 11.97 -15.70
N PRO A 192 -12.13 13.02 -16.32
CA PRO A 192 -13.56 13.26 -16.14
C PRO A 192 -14.34 12.03 -16.62
N SER A 193 -15.45 11.72 -15.97
CA SER A 193 -16.45 10.81 -16.57
C SER A 193 -16.73 11.35 -17.97
N MET A 194 -16.37 10.61 -19.02
CA MET A 194 -16.91 10.91 -20.34
C MET A 194 -18.40 10.67 -20.23
N VAL A 195 -19.16 11.75 -20.08
CA VAL A 195 -20.60 11.76 -20.32
C VAL A 195 -20.71 11.52 -21.82
N ALA A 196 -21.12 10.31 -22.20
CA ALA A 196 -21.65 10.03 -23.52
C ALA A 196 -23.16 10.30 -23.49
#